data_AF-A0A7J6QE87-F1
#
_entry.id   AF-A0A7J6QE87-F1
#
_cell.length_a   1.000
_cell.length_b   1.000
_cell.length_c   1.000
_cell.angle_alpha   90.00
_cell.angle_beta   90.00
_cell.angle_gamma   90.00
#
_symmetry.space_group_name_H-M   'P 1'
#
loop_
_entity.id
_entity.type
_entity.pdbx_description
1 polymer ?
#
loop_
_entity_poly.entity_id
_entity_poly.type
_entity_poly.pdbx_seq_one_letter_code
_entity_poly.pdbx_strand_id
1 'polypeptide(L)'
;MLVSATEQLTAFAAEKRFEQCTPLVLAIVELSEMFEPLRPRLPQVEELLNHKDRLLEDLKAECLEDIEGKLFTPGYDPENKVDVKAACETAAAIGKEVKDDVISMYCMRLLKEYQKLFSFPDGQYSTLEDCDRRFAWLSRTLRRYNAEHREYFPSEWRVDKQLCLHYCHLTRQHLVDLLAATAAPGQTEDAGLLFQLAVKNIEMENDLDKRYSRGDGDMSFKGIVSNCFEPYLSVWVDHEESLLCTKVDEAAAKENPEIMGSKRGSVPSSTDVSEGAQTEPVFVYTSVVELFTKMKKLFKNCKSVSTSNTMFLLCVKSFRV
;
A
#
# COMPACT_ATOMS: atom_id res chain seq x y z
N MET A 1 -42.27 -20.61 -14.89
CA MET A 1 -41.51 -19.38 -15.18
C MET A 1 -40.05 -19.54 -14.78
N LEU A 2 -39.70 -19.81 -13.52
CA LEU A 2 -38.29 -20.00 -13.13
C LEU A 2 -37.58 -21.14 -13.89
N VAL A 3 -38.22 -22.31 -14.05
CA VAL A 3 -37.66 -23.45 -14.79
C VAL A 3 -37.32 -23.11 -16.24
N SER A 4 -38.18 -22.37 -16.94
CA SER A 4 -37.92 -21.94 -18.32
C SER A 4 -36.81 -20.89 -18.38
N ALA A 5 -36.71 -20.00 -17.38
CA ALA A 5 -35.63 -19.03 -17.30
C ALA A 5 -34.28 -19.70 -17.03
N THR A 6 -34.23 -20.73 -16.16
CA THR A 6 -33.01 -21.51 -15.91
C THR A 6 -32.57 -22.29 -17.15
N GLU A 7 -33.50 -22.90 -17.89
CA GLU A 7 -33.19 -23.57 -19.16
C GLU A 7 -32.62 -22.62 -20.22
N GLN A 8 -33.22 -21.42 -20.36
CA GLN A 8 -32.71 -20.38 -21.27
C GLN A 8 -31.34 -19.87 -20.85
N LEU A 9 -31.12 -19.69 -19.54
CA LEU A 9 -29.83 -19.25 -19.02
C LEU A 9 -28.72 -20.26 -19.34
N THR A 10 -28.97 -21.55 -19.16
CA THR A 10 -28.02 -22.60 -19.53
C THR A 10 -27.70 -22.60 -21.02
N ALA A 11 -28.71 -22.39 -21.88
CA ALA A 11 -28.49 -22.32 -23.33
C ALA A 11 -27.63 -21.12 -23.74
N PHE A 12 -27.90 -19.92 -23.19
CA PHE A 12 -27.11 -18.73 -23.50
C PHE A 12 -25.70 -18.77 -22.92
N ALA A 13 -25.52 -19.37 -21.73
CA ALA A 13 -24.20 -19.61 -21.15
C ALA A 13 -23.36 -20.52 -22.05
N ALA A 14 -23.92 -21.63 -22.53
CA ALA A 14 -23.25 -22.55 -23.45
C ALA A 14 -22.84 -21.88 -24.78
N GLU A 15 -23.60 -20.90 -25.26
CA GLU A 15 -23.29 -20.10 -26.45
C GLU A 15 -22.35 -18.91 -26.18
N LYS A 16 -21.89 -18.70 -24.93
CA LYS A 16 -21.08 -17.55 -24.48
C LYS A 16 -21.77 -16.19 -24.65
N ARG A 17 -23.10 -16.16 -24.64
CA ARG A 17 -23.93 -14.97 -24.84
C ARG A 17 -24.30 -14.29 -23.52
N PHE A 18 -23.28 -13.81 -22.81
CA PHE A 18 -23.43 -13.21 -21.48
C PHE A 18 -24.36 -11.99 -21.43
N GLU A 19 -24.49 -11.24 -22.53
CA GLU A 19 -25.43 -10.12 -22.64
C GLU A 19 -26.89 -10.56 -22.34
N GLN A 20 -27.23 -11.80 -22.72
CA GLN A 20 -28.58 -12.36 -22.53
C GLN A 20 -28.72 -13.05 -21.17
N CYS A 21 -27.60 -13.50 -20.59
CA CYS A 21 -27.57 -14.07 -19.25
C CYS A 21 -27.87 -13.02 -18.17
N THR A 22 -27.34 -11.80 -18.29
CA THR A 22 -27.48 -10.74 -17.28
C THR A 22 -28.94 -10.48 -16.84
N PRO A 23 -29.89 -10.15 -17.74
CA PRO A 23 -31.28 -9.90 -17.33
C PRO A 23 -31.98 -11.14 -16.79
N LEU A 24 -31.62 -12.33 -17.27
CA LEU A 24 -32.17 -13.60 -16.77
C LEU A 24 -31.68 -13.90 -15.36
N VAL A 25 -30.40 -13.67 -15.06
CA VAL A 25 -29.84 -13.86 -13.72
C VAL A 25 -30.55 -12.92 -12.73
N LEU A 26 -30.72 -11.64 -13.06
CA LEU A 26 -31.44 -10.70 -12.20
C LEU A 26 -32.87 -11.18 -11.91
N ALA A 27 -33.61 -11.59 -12.95
CA ALA A 27 -34.97 -12.11 -12.79
C ALA A 27 -35.01 -13.40 -11.97
N ILE A 28 -34.04 -14.31 -12.18
CA ILE A 28 -33.94 -15.57 -11.44
C ILE A 28 -33.64 -15.30 -9.97
N VAL A 29 -32.71 -14.41 -9.65
CA VAL A 29 -32.35 -14.02 -8.28
C VAL A 29 -33.57 -13.41 -7.58
N GLU A 30 -34.21 -12.40 -8.18
CA GLU A 30 -35.40 -11.73 -7.63
C GLU A 30 -36.56 -12.71 -7.40
N LEU A 31 -36.88 -13.55 -8.39
CA LEU A 31 -37.94 -14.54 -8.25
C LEU A 31 -37.61 -15.55 -7.14
N SER A 32 -36.35 -15.93 -6.98
CA SER A 32 -35.93 -16.91 -5.97
C SER A 32 -36.12 -16.38 -4.55
N GLU A 33 -35.88 -15.09 -4.32
CA GLU A 33 -36.16 -14.45 -3.04
C GLU A 33 -37.66 -14.55 -2.65
N MET A 34 -38.56 -14.51 -3.64
CA MET A 34 -40.00 -14.70 -3.40
C MET A 34 -40.35 -16.13 -2.94
N PHE A 35 -39.54 -17.12 -3.31
CA PHE A 35 -39.76 -18.53 -2.97
C PHE A 35 -39.06 -18.96 -1.68
N GLU A 36 -38.08 -18.21 -1.19
CA GLU A 36 -37.32 -18.54 0.03
C GLU A 36 -38.22 -18.81 1.26
N PRO A 37 -39.30 -18.05 1.54
CA PRO A 37 -40.20 -18.32 2.66
C PRO A 37 -40.97 -19.65 2.54
N LEU A 38 -41.09 -20.20 1.33
CA LEU A 38 -41.80 -21.45 1.05
C LEU A 38 -40.88 -22.67 1.16
N ARG A 39 -39.57 -22.48 1.27
CA ARG A 39 -38.55 -23.54 1.37
C ARG A 39 -38.85 -24.59 2.45
N PRO A 40 -39.26 -24.24 3.70
CA PRO A 40 -39.52 -25.24 4.74
C PRO A 40 -40.81 -26.05 4.51
N ARG A 41 -41.70 -25.58 3.64
CA ARG A 41 -43.05 -26.12 3.47
C ARG A 41 -43.18 -27.04 2.26
N LEU A 42 -42.33 -26.86 1.25
CA LEU A 42 -42.45 -27.54 -0.04
C LEU A 42 -41.08 -28.05 -0.51
N PRO A 43 -40.83 -29.38 -0.49
CA PRO A 43 -39.52 -29.94 -0.89
C PRO A 43 -39.17 -29.65 -2.35
N GLN A 44 -40.18 -29.52 -3.22
CA GLN A 44 -39.98 -29.15 -4.63
C GLN A 44 -39.40 -27.74 -4.79
N VAL A 45 -39.74 -26.81 -3.88
CA VAL A 45 -39.20 -25.45 -3.88
C VAL A 45 -37.73 -25.48 -3.44
N GLU A 46 -37.40 -26.27 -2.43
CA GLU A 46 -36.02 -26.46 -2.01
C GLU A 46 -35.15 -27.07 -3.12
N GLU A 47 -35.63 -28.10 -3.82
CA GLU A 47 -34.92 -28.70 -4.95
C GLU A 47 -34.67 -27.69 -6.07
N LEU A 48 -35.66 -26.86 -6.39
CA LEU A 48 -35.58 -25.83 -7.42
C LEU A 48 -34.62 -24.68 -7.03
N LEU A 49 -34.60 -24.25 -5.78
CA LEU A 49 -33.64 -23.25 -5.28
C LEU A 49 -32.21 -23.80 -5.26
N ASN A 50 -32.03 -25.06 -4.85
CA ASN A 50 -30.72 -25.72 -4.90
C ASN A 50 -30.24 -25.90 -6.34
N HIS A 51 -31.13 -26.19 -7.30
CA HIS A 51 -30.78 -26.26 -8.71
C HIS A 51 -30.32 -24.90 -9.24
N LYS A 52 -31.04 -23.82 -8.88
CA LYS A 52 -30.66 -22.44 -9.19
C LYS A 52 -29.28 -22.08 -8.63
N ASP A 53 -29.01 -22.42 -7.37
CA ASP A 53 -27.71 -22.12 -6.74
C ASP A 53 -26.55 -22.80 -7.48
N ARG A 54 -26.71 -24.08 -7.87
CA ARG A 54 -25.71 -24.79 -8.67
C ARG A 54 -25.49 -24.13 -10.03
N LEU A 55 -26.58 -23.76 -10.71
CA LEU A 55 -26.49 -23.12 -12.02
C LEU A 55 -25.76 -21.76 -11.93
N LEU A 56 -26.03 -20.96 -10.89
CA LEU A 56 -25.32 -19.70 -10.68
C LEU A 56 -23.83 -19.92 -10.35
N GLU A 57 -23.47 -20.99 -9.64
CA GLU A 57 -22.07 -21.34 -9.37
C GLU A 57 -21.35 -21.79 -10.66
N ASP A 58 -22.01 -22.59 -11.49
CA ASP A 58 -21.47 -23.00 -12.80
C ASP A 58 -21.28 -21.76 -13.71
N LEU A 59 -22.28 -20.87 -13.77
CA LEU A 59 -22.20 -19.63 -14.55
C LEU A 59 -21.10 -18.69 -14.03
N LYS A 60 -20.92 -18.61 -12.70
CA LYS A 60 -19.80 -17.90 -12.07
C LYS A 60 -18.46 -18.43 -12.57
N ALA A 61 -18.27 -19.76 -12.55
CA ALA A 61 -17.05 -20.40 -12.99
C ALA A 61 -16.78 -20.11 -14.47
N GLU A 62 -17.80 -20.22 -15.33
CA GLU A 62 -17.70 -19.88 -16.74
C GLU A 62 -17.32 -18.41 -16.96
N CYS A 63 -17.97 -17.46 -16.27
CA CYS A 63 -17.63 -16.04 -16.38
C CYS A 63 -16.15 -15.79 -16.03
N LEU A 64 -15.67 -16.37 -14.92
CA LEU A 64 -14.28 -16.22 -14.50
C LEU A 64 -13.30 -16.80 -15.52
N GLU A 65 -13.58 -18.01 -16.02
CA GLU A 65 -12.73 -18.69 -17.01
C GLU A 65 -12.68 -17.91 -18.32
N ASP A 66 -13.83 -17.47 -18.85
CA ASP A 66 -13.91 -16.76 -20.12
C ASP A 66 -13.28 -15.36 -20.04
N ILE A 67 -13.47 -14.65 -18.92
CA ILE A 67 -12.81 -13.35 -18.68
C ILE A 67 -11.29 -13.54 -18.57
N GLU A 68 -10.81 -14.53 -17.78
CA GLU A 68 -9.36 -14.78 -17.66
C GLU A 68 -8.77 -15.21 -18.99
N GLY A 69 -9.43 -16.14 -19.67
CA GLY A 69 -9.03 -16.70 -20.95
C GLY A 69 -8.89 -15.62 -22.01
N LYS A 70 -9.93 -14.79 -22.19
CA LYS A 70 -9.91 -13.74 -23.21
C LYS A 70 -8.89 -12.65 -22.95
N LEU A 71 -8.65 -12.29 -21.68
CA LEU A 71 -7.72 -11.20 -21.33
C LEU A 71 -6.25 -11.64 -21.23
N PHE A 72 -5.98 -12.91 -20.91
CA PHE A 72 -4.62 -13.35 -20.57
C PHE A 72 -4.11 -14.57 -21.33
N THR A 73 -4.95 -15.24 -22.14
CA THR A 73 -4.57 -16.44 -22.88
C THR A 73 -4.69 -16.19 -24.38
N PRO A 74 -3.55 -16.03 -25.10
CA PRO A 74 -3.57 -15.85 -26.55
C PRO A 74 -4.29 -17.00 -27.26
N GLY A 75 -5.28 -16.67 -28.09
CA GLY A 75 -6.04 -17.66 -28.85
C GLY A 75 -7.13 -18.41 -28.07
N TYR A 76 -7.50 -17.96 -26.87
CA TYR A 76 -8.58 -18.57 -26.08
C TYR A 76 -9.92 -18.59 -26.81
N ASP A 77 -10.32 -17.45 -27.39
CA ASP A 77 -11.59 -17.27 -28.09
C ASP A 77 -11.30 -16.79 -29.53
N PRO A 78 -10.90 -17.71 -30.44
CA PRO A 78 -10.52 -17.34 -31.81
C PRO A 78 -11.68 -16.81 -32.65
N GLU A 79 -12.91 -17.16 -32.27
CA GLU A 79 -14.14 -16.70 -32.93
C GLU A 79 -14.65 -15.36 -32.37
N ASN A 80 -13.99 -14.83 -31.35
CA ASN A 80 -14.32 -13.57 -30.68
C ASN A 80 -15.77 -13.52 -30.15
N LYS A 81 -16.28 -14.65 -29.64
CA LYS A 81 -17.65 -14.79 -29.11
C LYS A 81 -17.84 -14.16 -27.74
N VAL A 82 -16.83 -14.21 -26.87
CA VAL A 82 -16.96 -13.81 -25.46
C VAL A 82 -16.94 -12.28 -25.35
N ASP A 83 -18.06 -11.65 -25.00
CA ASP A 83 -18.00 -10.25 -24.57
C ASP A 83 -17.58 -10.17 -23.10
N VAL A 84 -16.36 -9.68 -22.85
CA VAL A 84 -15.79 -9.54 -21.51
C VAL A 84 -16.60 -8.58 -20.64
N LYS A 85 -17.12 -7.51 -21.23
CA LYS A 85 -17.91 -6.52 -20.50
C LYS A 85 -19.24 -7.14 -20.06
N ALA A 86 -19.91 -7.84 -20.97
CA ALA A 86 -21.15 -8.54 -20.65
C ALA A 86 -20.93 -9.67 -19.62
N ALA A 87 -19.80 -10.37 -19.68
CA ALA A 87 -19.42 -11.37 -18.67
C ALA A 87 -19.21 -10.72 -17.29
N CYS A 88 -18.57 -9.54 -17.23
CA CYS A 88 -18.42 -8.78 -15.98
C CYS A 88 -19.78 -8.33 -15.42
N GLU A 89 -20.67 -7.84 -16.27
CA GLU A 89 -22.03 -7.44 -15.88
C GLU A 89 -22.85 -8.64 -15.37
N THR A 90 -22.74 -9.79 -16.03
CA THR A 90 -23.35 -11.06 -15.58
C THR A 90 -22.81 -11.47 -14.22
N ALA A 91 -21.49 -11.45 -14.03
CA ALA A 91 -20.85 -11.75 -12.76
C ALA A 91 -21.36 -10.85 -11.61
N ALA A 92 -21.51 -9.55 -11.85
CA ALA A 92 -22.10 -8.65 -10.86
C ALA A 92 -23.59 -8.91 -10.60
N ALA A 93 -24.35 -9.34 -11.62
CA ALA A 93 -25.75 -9.71 -11.47
C ALA A 93 -25.93 -10.99 -10.62
N ILE A 94 -24.98 -11.92 -10.67
CA ILE A 94 -24.97 -13.12 -9.79
C ILE A 94 -24.81 -12.69 -8.33
N GLY A 95 -23.87 -11.79 -8.05
CA GLY A 95 -23.69 -11.24 -6.72
C GLY A 95 -22.41 -10.43 -6.53
N LYS A 96 -22.36 -9.67 -5.44
CA LYS A 96 -21.20 -8.84 -5.08
C LYS A 96 -19.92 -9.68 -4.89
N GLU A 97 -20.03 -10.85 -4.28
CA GLU A 97 -18.88 -11.73 -4.05
C GLU A 97 -18.26 -12.19 -5.37
N VAL A 98 -19.07 -12.48 -6.39
CA VAL A 98 -18.60 -12.89 -7.70
C VAL A 98 -17.88 -11.75 -8.42
N LYS A 99 -18.38 -10.52 -8.31
CA LYS A 99 -17.66 -9.33 -8.74
C LYS A 99 -16.29 -9.23 -8.05
N ASP A 100 -16.23 -9.40 -6.74
CA ASP A 100 -14.99 -9.30 -5.97
C ASP A 100 -14.00 -10.42 -6.39
N ASP A 101 -14.50 -11.62 -6.73
CA ASP A 101 -13.71 -12.72 -7.30
C ASP A 101 -13.14 -12.36 -8.68
N VAL A 102 -13.92 -11.76 -9.58
CA VAL A 102 -13.45 -11.30 -10.91
C VAL A 102 -12.34 -10.27 -10.75
N ILE A 103 -12.53 -9.29 -9.87
CA ILE A 103 -11.53 -8.25 -9.60
C ILE A 103 -10.26 -8.87 -9.04
N SER A 104 -10.40 -9.78 -8.06
CA SER A 104 -9.28 -10.44 -7.41
C SER A 104 -8.51 -11.30 -8.40
N MET A 105 -9.20 -12.11 -9.21
CA MET A 105 -8.60 -12.92 -10.28
C MET A 105 -7.79 -12.03 -11.22
N TYR A 106 -8.40 -10.96 -11.73
CA TYR A 106 -7.76 -10.04 -12.67
C TYR A 106 -6.48 -9.41 -12.07
N CYS A 107 -6.58 -8.90 -10.84
CA CYS A 107 -5.46 -8.27 -10.14
C CYS A 107 -4.33 -9.28 -9.90
N MET A 108 -4.65 -10.48 -9.39
CA MET A 108 -3.68 -11.54 -9.17
C MET A 108 -3.01 -11.97 -10.47
N ARG A 109 -3.77 -12.07 -11.57
CA ARG A 109 -3.24 -12.49 -12.86
C ARG A 109 -2.24 -11.49 -13.44
N LEU A 110 -2.51 -10.18 -13.32
CA LEU A 110 -1.55 -9.12 -13.64
C LEU A 110 -0.31 -9.15 -12.74
N LEU A 111 -0.51 -9.40 -11.44
CA LEU A 111 0.57 -9.41 -10.45
C LEU A 111 1.46 -10.66 -10.50
N LYS A 112 1.11 -11.71 -11.25
CA LYS A 112 1.99 -12.88 -11.48
C LYS A 112 3.36 -12.47 -12.04
N GLU A 113 3.41 -11.49 -12.93
CA GLU A 113 4.69 -10.98 -13.46
C GLU A 113 5.48 -10.22 -12.40
N TYR A 114 4.81 -9.39 -11.59
CA TYR A 114 5.42 -8.70 -10.46
C TYR A 114 6.04 -9.69 -9.46
N GLN A 115 5.31 -10.75 -9.13
CA GLN A 115 5.80 -11.80 -8.22
C GLN A 115 7.11 -12.40 -8.74
N LYS A 116 7.15 -12.84 -10.00
CA LYS A 116 8.37 -13.40 -10.62
C LYS A 116 9.57 -12.44 -10.58
N LEU A 117 9.33 -11.14 -10.74
CA LEU A 117 10.40 -10.15 -10.79
C LEU A 117 10.95 -9.80 -9.40
N PHE A 118 10.12 -9.79 -8.37
CA PHE A 118 10.42 -9.13 -7.10
C PHE A 118 10.31 -10.03 -5.86
N SER A 119 9.87 -11.29 -6.00
CA SER A 119 9.87 -12.27 -4.91
C SER A 119 11.29 -12.64 -4.52
N PHE A 120 11.53 -12.80 -3.23
CA PHE A 120 12.79 -13.30 -2.68
C PHE A 120 12.75 -14.83 -2.54
N PRO A 121 13.86 -15.56 -2.76
CA PRO A 121 15.17 -15.08 -3.22
C PRO A 121 15.33 -15.06 -4.75
N ASP A 122 14.41 -15.67 -5.49
CA ASP A 122 14.62 -16.02 -6.90
C ASP A 122 14.39 -14.88 -7.91
N GLY A 123 13.76 -13.79 -7.47
CA GLY A 123 13.42 -12.67 -8.33
C GLY A 123 14.64 -11.88 -8.81
N GLN A 124 14.57 -11.37 -10.05
CA GLN A 124 15.63 -10.56 -10.66
C GLN A 124 15.89 -9.24 -9.90
N TYR A 125 14.87 -8.69 -9.27
CA TYR A 125 14.88 -7.42 -8.54
C TYR A 125 14.48 -7.67 -7.07
N SER A 126 15.11 -8.64 -6.44
CA SER A 126 14.84 -9.09 -5.07
C SER A 126 15.76 -8.43 -4.04
N THR A 127 16.18 -7.18 -4.26
CA THR A 127 16.97 -6.42 -3.27
C THR A 127 16.19 -5.26 -2.69
N LEU A 128 16.67 -4.72 -1.56
CA LEU A 128 16.10 -3.52 -0.95
C LEU A 128 16.25 -2.26 -1.82
N GLU A 129 17.30 -2.20 -2.65
CA GLU A 129 17.56 -1.08 -3.58
C GLU A 129 16.54 -0.99 -4.72
N ASP A 130 15.86 -2.10 -5.04
CA ASP A 130 14.91 -2.18 -6.15
C ASP A 130 13.53 -1.56 -5.84
N CYS A 131 13.36 -0.86 -4.72
CA CYS A 131 12.10 -0.23 -4.33
C CYS A 131 11.54 0.73 -5.40
N ASP A 132 12.37 1.57 -6.00
CA ASP A 132 11.93 2.49 -7.07
C ASP A 132 11.45 1.72 -8.32
N ARG A 133 12.04 0.55 -8.60
CA ARG A 133 11.61 -0.31 -9.71
C ARG A 133 10.23 -0.90 -9.46
N ARG A 134 9.89 -1.23 -8.20
CA ARG A 134 8.57 -1.71 -7.82
C ARG A 134 7.51 -0.64 -8.13
N PHE A 135 7.77 0.62 -7.81
CA PHE A 135 6.82 1.71 -8.09
C PHE A 135 6.71 2.03 -9.59
N ALA A 136 7.84 1.98 -10.31
CA ALA A 136 7.85 2.12 -11.75
C ALA A 136 7.09 0.98 -12.44
N TRP A 137 7.13 -0.24 -11.89
CA TRP A 137 6.32 -1.37 -12.35
C TRP A 137 4.83 -1.08 -12.19
N LEU A 138 4.37 -0.70 -10.98
CA LEU A 138 2.97 -0.37 -10.73
C LEU A 138 2.47 0.72 -11.69
N SER A 139 3.25 1.79 -11.85
CA SER A 139 2.90 2.90 -12.74
C SER A 139 2.72 2.47 -14.19
N ARG A 140 3.57 1.58 -14.71
CA ARG A 140 3.45 1.02 -16.07
C ARG A 140 2.24 0.11 -16.19
N THR A 141 2.01 -0.75 -15.20
CA THR A 141 0.86 -1.66 -15.17
C THR A 141 -0.46 -0.89 -15.15
N LEU A 142 -0.56 0.18 -14.35
CA LEU A 142 -1.74 1.04 -14.33
C LEU A 142 -1.96 1.77 -15.66
N ARG A 143 -0.90 2.22 -16.34
CA ARG A 143 -1.04 2.81 -17.68
C ARG A 143 -1.57 1.80 -18.69
N ARG A 144 -1.03 0.57 -18.69
CA ARG A 144 -1.52 -0.52 -19.54
C ARG A 144 -2.98 -0.85 -19.27
N TYR A 145 -3.35 -1.02 -17.99
CA TYR A 145 -4.75 -1.22 -17.59
C TYR A 145 -5.67 -0.12 -18.15
N ASN A 146 -5.30 1.15 -17.97
CA ASN A 146 -6.10 2.28 -18.44
C ASN A 146 -6.25 2.34 -19.96
N ALA A 147 -5.25 1.88 -20.70
CA ALA A 147 -5.25 1.91 -22.16
C ALA A 147 -5.95 0.70 -22.80
N GLU A 148 -5.80 -0.49 -22.21
CA GLU A 148 -6.19 -1.75 -22.86
C GLU A 148 -7.41 -2.41 -22.23
N HIS A 149 -7.61 -2.29 -20.91
CA HIS A 149 -8.55 -3.14 -20.17
C HIS A 149 -9.64 -2.38 -19.40
N ARG A 150 -9.47 -1.06 -19.19
CA ARG A 150 -10.40 -0.25 -18.38
C ARG A 150 -11.84 -0.29 -18.89
N GLU A 151 -12.04 -0.32 -20.20
CA GLU A 151 -13.38 -0.26 -20.81
C GLU A 151 -14.22 -1.52 -20.59
N TYR A 152 -13.59 -2.66 -20.29
CA TYR A 152 -14.31 -3.90 -19.98
C TYR A 152 -14.97 -3.88 -18.61
N PHE A 153 -14.47 -3.07 -17.68
CA PHE A 153 -14.93 -3.06 -16.29
C PHE A 153 -15.82 -1.84 -16.01
N PRO A 154 -16.95 -2.01 -15.31
CA PRO A 154 -17.73 -0.88 -14.86
C PRO A 154 -16.91 0.05 -13.93
N SER A 155 -17.05 1.36 -14.13
CA SER A 155 -16.20 2.36 -13.48
C SER A 155 -16.29 2.36 -11.94
N GLU A 156 -17.45 1.97 -11.41
CA GLU A 156 -17.73 1.86 -9.99
C GLU A 156 -17.02 0.66 -9.32
N TRP A 157 -16.50 -0.28 -10.10
CA TRP A 157 -15.69 -1.39 -9.57
C TRP A 157 -14.33 -0.92 -9.07
N ARG A 158 -13.82 0.20 -9.60
CA ARG A 158 -12.52 0.80 -9.24
C ARG A 158 -11.39 -0.25 -9.24
N VAL A 159 -11.32 -1.03 -10.32
CA VAL A 159 -10.32 -2.11 -10.47
C VAL A 159 -8.89 -1.57 -10.37
N ASP A 160 -8.65 -0.34 -10.80
CA ASP A 160 -7.39 0.38 -10.63
C ASP A 160 -7.00 0.57 -9.16
N LYS A 161 -7.94 0.94 -8.29
CA LYS A 161 -7.73 1.00 -6.84
C LYS A 161 -7.43 -0.38 -6.28
N GLN A 162 -8.24 -1.38 -6.64
CA GLN A 162 -8.08 -2.75 -6.13
C GLN A 162 -6.73 -3.35 -6.53
N LEU A 163 -6.28 -3.10 -7.76
CA LEU A 163 -4.96 -3.49 -8.23
C LEU A 163 -3.84 -2.86 -7.37
N CYS A 164 -3.99 -1.60 -6.97
CA CYS A 164 -3.03 -0.94 -6.08
C CYS A 164 -3.04 -1.57 -4.67
N LEU A 165 -4.21 -1.93 -4.14
CA LEU A 165 -4.31 -2.60 -2.83
C LEU A 165 -3.63 -3.97 -2.84
N HIS A 166 -3.95 -4.81 -3.83
CA HIS A 166 -3.29 -6.12 -4.00
C HIS A 166 -1.77 -5.97 -4.19
N TYR A 167 -1.34 -4.98 -4.98
CA TYR A 167 0.07 -4.66 -5.14
C TYR A 167 0.74 -4.29 -3.82
N CYS A 168 0.12 -3.43 -3.00
CA CYS A 168 0.66 -3.03 -1.71
C CYS A 168 0.80 -4.24 -0.77
N HIS A 169 -0.22 -5.10 -0.67
CA HIS A 169 -0.15 -6.30 0.15
C HIS A 169 0.94 -7.29 -0.31
N LEU A 170 1.06 -7.53 -1.62
CA LEU A 170 2.10 -8.40 -2.17
C LEU A 170 3.50 -7.79 -1.99
N THR A 171 3.64 -6.47 -2.15
CA THR A 171 4.89 -5.75 -1.92
C THR A 171 5.31 -5.83 -0.46
N ARG A 172 4.37 -5.64 0.47
CA ARG A 172 4.60 -5.83 1.90
C ARG A 172 5.12 -7.23 2.19
N GLN A 173 4.50 -8.28 1.62
CA GLN A 173 4.95 -9.66 1.81
C GLN A 173 6.40 -9.83 1.34
N HIS A 174 6.74 -9.40 0.13
CA HIS A 174 8.11 -9.47 -0.37
C HIS A 174 9.11 -8.70 0.50
N LEU A 175 8.72 -7.51 1.00
CA LEU A 175 9.58 -6.71 1.86
C LEU A 175 9.77 -7.33 3.24
N VAL A 176 8.75 -7.99 3.80
CA VAL A 176 8.90 -8.76 5.05
C VAL A 176 9.94 -9.86 4.88
N ASP A 177 9.85 -10.63 3.79
CA ASP A 177 10.82 -11.71 3.51
C ASP A 177 12.23 -11.15 3.32
N LEU A 178 12.37 -10.03 2.60
CA LEU A 178 13.66 -9.37 2.39
C LEU A 178 14.26 -8.82 3.67
N LEU A 179 13.49 -8.08 4.46
CA LEU A 179 13.95 -7.47 5.71
C LEU A 179 14.37 -8.54 6.72
N ALA A 180 13.63 -9.65 6.80
CA ALA A 180 13.99 -10.79 7.62
C ALA A 180 15.32 -11.43 7.19
N ALA A 181 15.56 -11.55 5.89
CA ALA A 181 16.82 -12.08 5.36
C ALA A 181 18.01 -11.13 5.60
N THR A 182 17.81 -9.81 5.46
CA THR A 182 18.86 -8.81 5.69
C THR A 182 19.19 -8.61 7.16
N ALA A 183 18.24 -8.87 8.06
CA ALA A 183 18.43 -8.77 9.51
C ALA A 183 19.05 -10.03 10.14
N ALA A 184 19.49 -10.99 9.31
CA ALA A 184 20.13 -12.20 9.80
C ALA A 184 21.48 -11.89 10.49
N PRO A 185 21.87 -12.64 11.54
CA PRO A 185 23.11 -12.40 12.27
C PRO A 185 24.35 -12.40 11.37
N GLY A 186 25.14 -11.33 11.42
CA GLY A 186 26.38 -11.18 10.64
C GLY A 186 26.24 -10.40 9.34
N GLN A 187 25.04 -9.95 8.99
CA GLN A 187 24.81 -8.94 7.93
C GLN A 187 24.93 -7.54 8.53
N THR A 188 25.54 -6.61 7.81
CA THR A 188 25.52 -5.18 8.17
C THR A 188 24.24 -4.56 7.62
N GLU A 189 23.34 -4.18 8.50
CA GLU A 189 22.15 -3.41 8.14
C GLU A 189 22.55 -1.95 7.84
N ASP A 190 22.30 -1.50 6.61
CA ASP A 190 22.39 -0.07 6.29
C ASP A 190 21.15 0.65 6.86
N ALA A 191 21.31 1.14 8.10
CA ALA A 191 20.34 1.95 8.81
C ALA A 191 19.80 3.12 7.97
N GLY A 192 20.66 3.78 7.19
CA GLY A 192 20.28 4.92 6.35
C GLY A 192 19.37 4.48 5.20
N LEU A 193 19.70 3.38 4.53
CA LEU A 193 18.88 2.78 3.49
C LEU A 193 17.51 2.34 4.03
N LEU A 194 17.46 1.66 5.18
CA LEU A 194 16.20 1.22 5.80
C LEU A 194 15.24 2.38 6.06
N PHE A 195 15.75 3.49 6.62
CA PHE A 195 14.94 4.70 6.84
C PHE A 195 14.46 5.31 5.52
N GLN A 196 15.33 5.42 4.52
CA GLN A 196 14.97 5.97 3.21
C GLN A 196 13.87 5.13 2.54
N LEU A 197 13.95 3.81 2.63
CA LEU A 197 12.94 2.90 2.09
C LEU A 197 11.61 3.02 2.83
N ALA A 198 11.63 3.13 4.15
CA ALA A 198 10.41 3.37 4.94
C ALA A 198 9.72 4.67 4.51
N VAL A 199 10.47 5.77 4.41
CA VAL A 199 9.93 7.08 3.97
C VAL A 199 9.35 6.99 2.54
N LYS A 200 10.09 6.39 1.60
CA LYS A 200 9.62 6.22 0.22
C LYS A 200 8.31 5.44 0.12
N ASN A 201 8.16 4.37 0.91
CA ASN A 201 6.92 3.60 0.93
C ASN A 201 5.76 4.38 1.56
N ILE A 202 6.00 5.18 2.59
CA ILE A 202 5.00 6.09 3.18
C ILE A 202 4.55 7.15 2.16
N GLU A 203 5.47 7.74 1.40
CA GLU A 203 5.14 8.71 0.35
C GLU A 203 4.27 8.07 -0.74
N MET A 204 4.66 6.88 -1.21
CA MET A 204 3.89 6.12 -2.20
C MET A 204 2.47 5.81 -1.70
N GLU A 205 2.32 5.31 -0.46
CA GLU A 205 1.02 5.05 0.15
C GLU A 205 0.17 6.32 0.23
N ASN A 206 0.76 7.43 0.66
CA ASN A 206 0.06 8.72 0.74
C ASN A 206 -0.40 9.20 -0.64
N ASP A 207 0.39 8.98 -1.69
CA ASP A 207 0.00 9.38 -3.04
C ASP A 207 -1.10 8.48 -3.62
N LEU A 208 -1.09 7.17 -3.31
CA LEU A 208 -2.21 6.28 -3.61
C LEU A 208 -3.47 6.67 -2.83
N ASP A 209 -3.33 7.00 -1.54
CA ASP A 209 -4.43 7.43 -0.68
C ASP A 209 -5.07 8.72 -1.20
N LYS A 210 -4.27 9.75 -1.53
CA LYS A 210 -4.77 10.98 -2.16
C LYS A 210 -5.48 10.72 -3.48
N ARG A 211 -5.00 9.76 -4.27
CA ARG A 211 -5.55 9.46 -5.60
C ARG A 211 -6.88 8.72 -5.53
N TYR A 212 -7.07 7.87 -4.52
CA TYR A 212 -8.17 6.91 -4.50
C TYR A 212 -9.11 7.01 -3.28
N SER A 213 -8.71 7.69 -2.21
CA SER A 213 -9.54 7.93 -1.03
C SER A 213 -10.54 9.05 -1.32
N ARG A 214 -11.83 8.74 -1.23
CA ARG A 214 -12.93 9.69 -1.49
C ARG A 214 -13.80 10.01 -0.25
N GLY A 215 -13.45 9.49 0.93
CA GLY A 215 -14.21 9.73 2.15
C GLY A 215 -14.05 8.65 3.21
N ASP A 216 -14.77 8.81 4.30
CA ASP A 216 -14.75 7.94 5.48
C ASP A 216 -15.39 6.57 5.15
N GLY A 217 -14.65 5.48 5.38
CA GLY A 217 -15.07 4.11 5.07
C GLY A 217 -14.38 3.43 3.88
N ASP A 218 -13.55 4.16 3.13
CA ASP A 218 -12.73 3.58 2.05
C ASP A 218 -11.43 2.99 2.62
N MET A 219 -11.00 1.81 2.13
CA MET A 219 -9.74 1.20 2.58
C MET A 219 -8.56 2.16 2.33
N SER A 220 -7.87 2.53 3.41
CA SER A 220 -6.70 3.42 3.41
C SER A 220 -5.46 2.67 2.96
N PHE A 221 -4.60 3.33 2.18
CA PHE A 221 -3.30 2.77 1.79
C PHE A 221 -2.24 2.90 2.89
N LYS A 222 -2.46 3.81 3.84
CA LYS A 222 -1.48 4.15 4.88
C LYS A 222 -1.19 2.94 5.77
N GLY A 223 0.09 2.59 5.89
CA GLY A 223 0.56 1.53 6.76
C GLY A 223 0.46 0.13 6.17
N ILE A 224 -0.02 -0.06 4.93
CA ILE A 224 -0.08 -1.40 4.33
C ILE A 224 1.34 -1.95 4.17
N VAL A 225 2.20 -1.20 3.52
CA VAL A 225 3.60 -1.52 3.25
C VAL A 225 4.49 -0.99 4.38
N SER A 226 4.37 0.28 4.74
CA SER A 226 5.33 0.96 5.62
C SER A 226 5.47 0.32 7.00
N ASN A 227 4.41 -0.31 7.52
CA ASN A 227 4.45 -0.95 8.82
C ASN A 227 5.38 -2.17 8.88
N CYS A 228 5.80 -2.75 7.74
CA CYS A 228 6.76 -3.85 7.77
C CYS A 228 8.18 -3.39 8.17
N PHE A 229 8.48 -2.09 8.10
CA PHE A 229 9.77 -1.54 8.49
C PHE A 229 9.88 -1.29 10.00
N GLU A 230 8.77 -1.14 10.73
CA GLU A 230 8.77 -0.78 12.16
C GLU A 230 9.69 -1.65 13.03
N PRO A 231 9.73 -2.98 12.89
CA PRO A 231 10.62 -3.84 13.68
C PRO A 231 12.12 -3.58 13.47
N TYR A 232 12.50 -2.97 12.35
CA TYR A 232 13.89 -2.80 11.92
C TYR A 232 14.40 -1.35 12.12
N LEU A 233 13.53 -0.41 12.45
CA LEU A 233 13.90 1.00 12.59
C LEU A 233 14.66 1.33 13.88
N SER A 234 14.69 0.43 14.87
CA SER A 234 15.50 0.65 16.09
C SER A 234 16.99 0.78 15.76
N VAL A 235 17.49 -0.01 14.81
CA VAL A 235 18.88 0.04 14.35
C VAL A 235 19.21 1.41 13.74
N TRP A 236 18.24 2.01 13.04
CA TRP A 236 18.39 3.38 12.55
C TRP A 236 18.38 4.42 13.67
N VAL A 237 17.52 4.28 14.67
CA VAL A 237 17.48 5.19 15.83
C VAL A 237 18.83 5.16 16.56
N ASP A 238 19.34 3.97 16.86
CA ASP A 238 20.62 3.78 17.57
C ASP A 238 21.79 4.38 16.75
N HIS A 239 21.77 4.19 15.43
CA HIS A 239 22.75 4.76 14.52
C HIS A 239 22.73 6.30 14.51
N GLU A 240 21.56 6.92 14.40
CA GLU A 240 21.43 8.38 14.41
C GLU A 240 21.76 8.99 15.78
N GLU A 241 21.45 8.29 16.87
CA GLU A 241 21.83 8.68 18.23
C GLU A 241 23.36 8.69 18.37
N SER A 242 24.04 7.61 17.97
CA SER A 242 25.51 7.52 18.00
C SER A 242 26.17 8.62 17.15
N LEU A 243 25.63 8.88 15.95
CA LEU A 243 26.08 9.99 15.08
C LEU A 243 25.80 11.37 15.68
N LEU A 244 24.78 11.52 16.51
CA LEU A 244 24.50 12.77 17.20
C LEU A 244 25.51 12.96 18.35
N CYS A 245 25.72 11.94 19.18
CA CYS A 245 26.68 11.97 20.28
C CYS A 245 28.10 12.31 19.79
N THR A 246 28.55 11.64 18.73
CA THR A 246 29.88 11.91 18.14
C THR A 246 30.02 13.37 17.70
N LYS A 247 28.96 13.96 17.12
CA LYS A 247 28.97 15.37 16.72
C LYS A 247 28.92 16.34 17.89
N VAL A 248 28.24 15.97 18.99
CA VAL A 248 28.25 16.74 20.23
C VAL A 248 29.68 16.76 20.80
N ASP A 249 30.33 15.60 20.86
CA ASP A 249 31.70 15.47 21.35
C ASP A 249 32.70 16.25 20.48
N GLU A 250 32.56 16.18 19.16
CA GLU A 250 33.37 16.98 18.22
C GLU A 250 33.15 18.48 18.39
N ALA A 251 31.90 18.93 18.58
CA ALA A 251 31.57 20.33 18.80
C ALA A 251 32.18 20.81 20.12
N ALA A 252 32.04 20.03 21.19
CA ALA A 252 32.64 20.31 22.49
C ALA A 252 34.18 20.36 22.43
N ALA A 253 34.81 19.52 21.59
CA ALA A 253 36.26 19.49 21.43
C ALA A 253 36.81 20.64 20.56
N LYS A 254 36.04 21.15 19.59
CA LYS A 254 36.44 22.22 18.66
C LYS A 254 36.22 23.62 19.24
N GLU A 255 35.34 23.77 20.22
CA GLU A 255 35.03 25.07 20.80
C GLU A 255 36.07 25.48 21.86
N ASN A 256 36.92 26.44 21.48
CA ASN A 256 37.56 27.35 22.44
C ASN A 256 36.59 28.53 22.62
N PRO A 257 36.10 28.83 23.83
CA PRO A 257 35.08 29.86 24.04
C PRO A 257 35.62 31.23 23.62
N GLU A 258 35.27 31.70 22.42
CA GLU A 258 35.51 33.09 22.04
C GLU A 258 34.55 33.97 22.84
N ILE A 259 35.08 34.51 23.95
CA ILE A 259 34.42 35.54 24.74
C ILE A 259 34.23 36.78 23.86
N MET A 260 33.01 37.06 23.42
CA MET A 260 32.68 38.39 22.93
C MET A 260 32.76 39.36 24.12
N GLY A 261 33.92 39.96 24.32
CA GLY A 261 34.15 40.91 25.42
C GLY A 261 35.55 41.52 25.53
N SER A 262 36.51 41.16 24.67
CA SER A 262 37.86 41.74 24.76
C SER A 262 38.43 42.21 23.42
N LYS A 263 37.70 43.09 22.72
CA LYS A 263 38.39 44.12 21.94
C LYS A 263 38.76 45.25 22.91
N ARG A 264 39.91 45.10 23.59
CA ARG A 264 40.63 46.23 24.20
C ARG A 264 41.10 47.16 23.09
N GLY A 265 40.17 47.96 22.57
CA GLY A 265 40.48 49.27 22.00
C GLY A 265 40.82 50.20 23.16
N SER A 266 42.00 50.80 23.09
CA SER A 266 42.54 51.85 23.95
C SER A 266 41.49 52.76 24.62
N VAL A 267 41.50 52.83 25.95
CA VAL A 267 40.86 53.89 26.72
C VAL A 267 41.95 54.77 27.33
N PRO A 268 41.92 56.11 27.21
CA PRO A 268 42.48 56.97 28.23
C PRO A 268 41.43 57.22 29.33
N SER A 269 41.87 56.96 30.56
CA SER A 269 41.36 57.33 31.88
C SER A 269 40.17 58.29 31.96
N SER A 270 39.11 57.92 32.68
CA SER A 270 38.94 58.30 34.10
C SER A 270 37.60 57.79 34.68
N THR A 271 37.72 57.24 35.89
CA THR A 271 36.72 57.06 36.96
C THR A 271 35.30 57.58 36.74
N ASP A 272 34.31 56.67 36.83
CA ASP A 272 33.29 56.75 37.89
C ASP A 272 32.54 55.41 38.05
N VAL A 273 32.20 55.13 39.30
CA VAL A 273 31.61 53.88 39.81
C VAL A 273 30.10 53.93 39.64
N SER A 274 29.49 52.92 39.00
CA SER A 274 28.09 52.57 39.23
C SER A 274 27.76 51.13 38.81
N GLU A 275 27.17 50.42 39.78
CA GLU A 275 26.23 49.30 39.68
C GLU A 275 26.66 48.00 39.01
N GLY A 276 26.82 46.99 39.86
CA GLY A 276 26.95 45.59 39.48
C GLY A 276 25.69 45.07 38.82
N ALA A 277 25.72 44.98 37.49
CA ALA A 277 25.17 43.83 36.79
C ALA A 277 26.38 43.01 36.33
N GLN A 278 26.67 41.88 36.97
CA GLN A 278 27.43 40.84 36.31
C GLN A 278 26.55 40.36 35.15
N THR A 279 26.65 41.02 33.99
CA THR A 279 26.22 40.39 32.74
C THR A 279 27.13 39.19 32.56
N GLU A 280 26.60 38.02 32.92
CA GLU A 280 27.25 36.75 32.60
C GLU A 280 27.64 36.77 31.12
N PRO A 281 28.87 36.37 30.78
CA PRO A 281 29.29 36.32 29.39
C PRO A 281 28.31 35.45 28.62
N VAL A 282 27.60 36.04 27.66
CA VAL A 282 26.72 35.30 26.75
C VAL A 282 27.63 34.54 25.79
N PHE A 283 27.90 33.28 26.13
CA PHE A 283 28.63 32.38 25.25
C PHE A 283 27.72 31.99 24.09
N VAL A 284 27.98 32.56 22.90
CA VAL A 284 27.32 32.15 21.67
C VAL A 284 28.19 31.10 21.00
N TYR A 285 27.85 29.85 21.28
CA TYR A 285 28.46 28.70 20.63
C TYR A 285 27.93 28.62 19.20
N THR A 286 28.79 28.84 18.21
CA THR A 286 28.42 28.73 16.79
C THR A 286 28.00 27.30 16.43
N SER A 287 28.52 26.28 17.12
CA SER A 287 28.16 24.87 16.91
C SER A 287 26.74 24.54 17.36
N VAL A 288 26.18 25.30 18.31
CA VAL A 288 24.85 25.04 18.88
C VAL A 288 23.75 25.24 17.84
N VAL A 289 23.93 26.20 16.91
CA VAL A 289 22.98 26.41 15.80
C VAL A 289 22.95 25.21 14.85
N GLU A 290 24.11 24.64 14.52
CA GLU A 290 24.22 23.45 13.68
C GLU A 290 23.61 22.22 14.37
N LEU A 291 23.87 22.06 15.67
CA LEU A 291 23.36 20.97 16.49
C LEU A 291 21.83 21.00 16.61
N PHE A 292 21.24 22.16 16.92
CA PHE A 292 19.79 22.32 16.96
C PHE A 292 19.15 22.12 15.58
N THR A 293 19.81 22.54 14.50
CA THR A 293 19.33 22.30 13.14
C THR A 293 19.30 20.80 12.81
N LYS A 294 20.33 20.06 13.23
CA LYS A 294 20.39 18.60 13.05
C LYS A 294 19.35 17.88 13.90
N MET A 295 19.19 18.22 15.18
CA MET A 295 18.14 17.67 16.04
C MET A 295 16.75 17.95 15.47
N LYS A 296 16.49 19.17 14.99
CA LYS A 296 15.22 19.52 14.33
C LYS A 296 14.96 18.66 13.09
N LYS A 297 15.99 18.33 12.31
CA LYS A 297 15.87 17.41 11.17
C LYS A 297 15.56 15.98 11.64
N LEU A 298 16.22 15.49 12.69
CA LEU A 298 15.93 14.17 13.26
C LEU A 298 14.49 14.06 13.76
N PHE A 299 13.99 15.04 14.51
CA PHE A 299 12.60 15.02 14.97
C PHE A 299 11.58 15.05 13.82
N LYS A 300 11.88 15.77 12.73
CA LYS A 300 11.03 15.72 11.52
C LYS A 300 11.03 14.33 10.90
N ASN A 301 12.20 13.70 10.79
CA ASN A 301 12.38 12.36 10.25
C ASN A 301 11.66 11.30 11.11
N CYS A 302 11.76 11.39 12.43
CA CYS A 302 11.05 10.50 13.34
C CYS A 302 9.53 10.67 13.21
N LYS A 303 9.06 11.93 13.07
CA LYS A 303 7.63 12.21 12.84
C LYS A 303 7.12 11.63 11.52
N SER A 304 7.92 11.65 10.45
CA SER A 304 7.48 11.12 9.15
C SER A 304 7.33 9.60 9.13
N VAL A 305 8.01 8.88 10.02
CA VAL A 305 8.02 7.41 10.05
C VAL A 305 7.23 6.83 11.23
N SER A 306 6.97 7.62 12.28
CA SER A 306 6.20 7.17 13.45
C SER A 306 4.71 7.06 13.14
N THR A 307 4.25 5.85 12.86
CA THR A 307 2.82 5.49 12.80
C THR A 307 2.27 4.96 14.14
N SER A 308 3.12 4.63 15.12
CA SER A 308 2.72 4.26 16.48
C SER A 308 3.77 4.59 17.56
N ASN A 309 3.31 4.60 18.82
CA ASN A 309 3.98 5.02 20.06
C ASN A 309 5.43 4.52 20.26
N THR A 310 5.86 3.46 19.57
CA THR A 310 7.17 2.82 19.73
C THR A 310 8.34 3.76 19.42
N MET A 311 8.25 4.51 18.31
CA MET A 311 9.29 5.48 17.92
C MET A 311 9.29 6.74 18.78
N PHE A 312 8.12 7.18 19.26
CA PHE A 312 8.04 8.25 20.25
C PHE A 312 8.72 7.82 21.56
N LEU A 313 8.49 6.60 22.03
CA LEU A 313 9.11 6.06 23.24
C LEU A 313 10.63 5.87 23.10
N LEU A 314 11.13 5.49 21.91
CA LEU A 314 12.57 5.41 21.65
C LEU A 314 13.22 6.80 21.62
N CYS A 315 12.64 7.76 20.88
CA CYS A 315 13.14 9.13 20.88
C CYS A 315 13.10 9.76 22.29
N VAL A 316 12.02 9.55 23.04
CA VAL A 316 11.91 10.10 24.41
C VAL A 316 12.85 9.41 25.40
N LYS A 317 13.19 8.13 25.20
CA LYS A 317 14.19 7.43 26.03
C LYS A 317 15.62 7.82 25.71
N SER A 318 15.97 7.93 24.42
CA SER A 318 17.32 8.33 23.96
C SER A 318 17.67 9.78 24.30
N PHE A 319 16.69 10.69 24.32
CA PHE A 319 16.91 12.11 24.66
C PHE A 319 16.73 12.42 26.16
N ARG A 320 16.61 11.41 27.04
CA ARG A 320 16.75 11.60 28.49
C ARG A 320 18.23 11.52 28.87
N VAL A 321 18.95 12.60 28.59
CA VAL A 321 20.21 12.96 29.25
C VAL A 321 19.92 14.12 30.20
#